data_AF-A0A923WVX8-F1
#
_entry.id   AF-A0A923WVX8-F1
#
_cell.length_a   1.000
_cell.length_b   1.000
_cell.length_c   1.000
_cell.angle_alpha   90.00
_cell.angle_beta   90.00
_cell.angle_gamma   90.00
#
_symmetry.space_group_name_H-M   'P 1'
#
loop_
_entity.id
_entity.type
_entity.pdbx_description
1 polymer ?
#
loop_
_entity_poly.entity_id
_entity_poly.type
_entity_poly.pdbx_seq_one_letter_code
_entity_poly.pdbx_strand_id
1 'polypeptide(L)'
;TDIKGPQNIVVDVGIETEEMELEFPSQIFTTGIAKVTFSGNWLPYTLKIDYDVLQGLITKEFTGGSDDSALVLAPNSLLPMSQLEGNSQSLLLDVHAKFGKGIVVKNSMLEGALTGFLNIAGSPSTPVYTGVINVQPGSKINFKDKKFEIQNGVVKFNGIKEMNPDVSVSANARVTDYDVNLTVNGPAKKLDIKATSSPALSENDIFSLLALGYTSSSTDQSVSQNLSSDTQQKQTGLEFLSVLGNQSDFTKKIQSRLGLNVQLAPSVDSTRNIAVPKVIVSKKLGKKLNTSYSRSLTGDRQNNEVKLQWMFTPNSSAILNYQSQPNLQQDNSIIQNQDNEIGVGGVDYEFKKEFEW
;
A
#
# COMPACT_ATOMS: atom_id res chain seq x y z
N THR A 1 -8.66 -43.20 15.79
CA THR A 1 -7.47 -44.02 16.07
C THR A 1 -7.15 -43.83 17.54
N ASP A 2 -7.29 -44.89 18.34
CA ASP A 2 -7.10 -44.84 19.79
C ASP A 2 -5.68 -44.40 20.16
N ILE A 3 -5.57 -43.44 21.08
CA ILE A 3 -4.28 -43.00 21.64
C ILE A 3 -3.75 -44.14 22.51
N LYS A 4 -2.83 -44.94 21.98
CA LYS A 4 -2.06 -45.93 22.75
C LYS A 4 -0.89 -45.22 23.46
N GLY A 5 -1.17 -44.66 24.62
CA GLY A 5 -0.20 -44.02 25.51
C GLY A 5 -0.75 -43.94 26.94
N PRO A 6 0.06 -43.56 27.95
CA PRO A 6 -0.43 -43.33 29.31
C PRO A 6 -1.57 -42.30 29.28
N GLN A 7 -2.76 -42.68 29.77
CA GLN A 7 -3.94 -41.82 29.88
C GLN A 7 -3.99 -41.19 31.29
N ASN A 8 -4.66 -40.05 31.44
CA ASN A 8 -4.85 -39.32 32.71
C ASN A 8 -3.57 -38.77 33.36
N ILE A 9 -2.64 -38.24 32.56
CA ILE A 9 -1.52 -37.48 33.10
C ILE A 9 -2.03 -36.12 33.56
N VAL A 10 -2.11 -35.95 34.88
CA VAL A 10 -2.38 -34.65 35.50
C VAL A 10 -1.08 -33.84 35.50
N VAL A 11 -1.15 -32.63 34.97
CA VAL A 11 -0.06 -31.67 34.99
C VAL A 11 -0.56 -30.41 35.69
N ASP A 12 0.27 -29.86 36.59
CA ASP A 12 0.09 -28.55 37.18
C ASP A 12 1.48 -27.97 37.49
N VAL A 13 1.96 -27.12 36.58
CA VAL A 13 3.29 -26.51 36.66
C VAL A 13 3.12 -25.00 36.64
N GLY A 14 3.62 -24.32 37.68
CA GLY A 14 3.63 -22.88 37.79
C GLY A 14 5.05 -22.33 37.78
N ILE A 15 5.28 -21.26 37.02
CA ILE A 15 6.53 -20.49 37.02
C ILE A 15 6.16 -19.03 37.21
N GLU A 16 6.86 -18.34 38.10
CA GLU A 16 6.73 -16.90 38.32
C GLU A 16 8.13 -16.28 38.26
N THR A 17 8.25 -15.19 37.49
CA THR A 17 9.51 -14.47 37.30
C THR A 17 9.24 -12.98 37.31
N GLU A 18 10.09 -12.25 38.05
CA GLU A 18 10.01 -10.80 38.18
C GLU A 18 10.73 -10.07 37.02
N GLU A 19 11.64 -10.76 36.33
CA GLU A 19 12.44 -10.21 35.24
C GLU A 19 12.58 -11.26 34.13
N MET A 20 11.51 -11.40 33.33
CA MET A 20 11.52 -12.22 32.13
C MET A 20 11.96 -11.38 30.94
N GLU A 21 13.08 -11.73 30.33
CA GLU A 21 13.44 -11.25 29.00
C GLU A 21 12.90 -12.21 27.94
N LEU A 22 12.15 -11.68 26.98
CA LEU A 22 11.54 -12.45 25.92
C LEU A 22 11.76 -11.78 24.57
N GLU A 23 12.40 -12.49 23.65
CA GLU A 23 12.38 -12.16 22.23
C GLU A 23 11.39 -13.08 21.51
N PHE A 24 10.13 -12.65 21.42
CA PHE A 24 9.11 -13.41 20.70
C PHE A 24 7.93 -12.54 20.26
N PRO A 25 7.51 -12.62 18.99
CA PRO A 25 8.22 -13.25 17.87
C PRO A 25 9.57 -12.56 17.58
N SER A 26 10.33 -13.05 16.59
CA SER A 26 11.62 -12.44 16.22
C SER A 26 11.52 -10.92 16.07
N GLN A 27 12.55 -10.20 16.53
CA GLN A 27 12.62 -8.73 16.49
C GLN A 27 11.58 -8.00 17.38
N ILE A 28 10.94 -8.71 18.30
CA ILE A 28 10.09 -8.15 19.36
C ILE A 28 10.71 -8.52 20.70
N PHE A 29 11.39 -7.55 21.31
CA PHE A 29 12.04 -7.70 22.60
C PHE A 29 11.15 -7.12 23.67
N THR A 30 10.94 -7.85 24.76
CA THR A 30 10.17 -7.38 25.91
C THR A 30 10.83 -7.84 27.21
N THR A 31 10.73 -7.01 28.24
CA THR A 31 11.13 -7.36 29.60
C THR A 31 9.96 -7.07 30.53
N GLY A 32 9.65 -7.99 31.44
CA GLY A 32 8.54 -7.81 32.35
C GLY A 32 8.35 -8.91 33.39
N ILE A 33 7.26 -8.79 34.14
CA ILE A 33 6.86 -9.77 35.16
C ILE A 33 5.95 -10.79 34.49
N ALA A 34 6.27 -12.07 34.60
CA ALA A 34 5.48 -13.13 33.99
C ALA A 34 5.10 -14.20 35.00
N LYS A 35 3.82 -14.59 34.95
CA LYS A 35 3.28 -15.76 35.63
C LYS A 35 2.76 -16.73 34.59
N VAL A 36 3.37 -17.91 34.54
CA VAL A 36 3.04 -18.98 33.60
C VAL A 36 2.49 -20.16 34.36
N THR A 37 1.35 -20.69 33.91
CA THR A 37 0.74 -21.90 34.47
C THR A 37 0.42 -22.85 33.32
N PHE A 38 0.98 -24.05 33.39
CA PHE A 38 0.67 -25.14 32.47
C PHE A 38 -0.06 -26.23 33.25
N SER A 39 -1.35 -26.42 32.96
CA SER A 39 -2.18 -27.34 33.73
C SER A 39 -3.22 -28.08 32.91
N GLY A 40 -3.62 -29.26 33.38
CA GLY A 40 -4.68 -30.06 32.78
C GLY A 40 -4.68 -31.49 33.30
N ASN A 41 -5.85 -32.12 33.37
CA ASN A 41 -6.00 -33.51 33.82
C ASN A 41 -5.75 -34.54 32.71
N TRP A 42 -5.74 -34.06 31.45
CA TRP A 42 -5.42 -34.72 30.20
C TRP A 42 -5.48 -33.65 29.09
N LEU A 43 -5.59 -34.03 27.83
CA LEU A 43 -5.85 -33.15 26.69
C LEU A 43 -7.31 -32.60 26.70
N PRO A 44 -7.52 -31.30 26.37
CA PRO A 44 -6.50 -30.28 26.14
C PRO A 44 -5.82 -29.83 27.44
N TYR A 45 -4.50 -29.66 27.41
CA TYR A 45 -3.81 -28.89 28.44
C TYR A 45 -4.06 -27.39 28.23
N THR A 46 -3.98 -26.60 29.30
CA THR A 46 -4.11 -25.15 29.27
C THR A 46 -2.77 -24.52 29.60
N LEU A 47 -2.30 -23.62 28.73
CA LEU A 47 -1.18 -22.74 28.97
C LEU A 47 -1.70 -21.34 29.24
N LYS A 48 -1.69 -20.95 30.52
CA LYS A 48 -2.04 -19.62 30.98
C LYS A 48 -0.79 -18.79 31.18
N ILE A 49 -0.78 -17.56 30.66
CA ILE A 49 0.34 -16.62 30.76
C ILE A 49 -0.22 -15.26 31.12
N ASP A 50 0.09 -14.75 32.31
CA ASP A 50 -0.13 -13.35 32.67
C ASP A 50 1.23 -12.63 32.57
N TYR A 51 1.37 -11.70 31.61
CA TYR A 51 2.60 -10.98 31.33
C TYR A 51 2.40 -9.47 31.41
N ASP A 52 3.06 -8.83 32.38
CA ASP A 52 3.10 -7.37 32.52
C ASP A 52 4.43 -6.83 31.98
N VAL A 53 4.37 -6.27 30.77
CA VAL A 53 5.51 -5.73 30.03
C VAL A 53 5.91 -4.40 30.66
N LEU A 54 7.12 -4.37 31.21
CA LEU A 54 7.72 -3.18 31.79
C LEU A 54 8.42 -2.34 30.72
N GLN A 55 9.08 -3.00 29.77
CA GLN A 55 9.77 -2.37 28.65
C GLN A 55 9.66 -3.25 27.41
N GLY A 56 9.67 -2.65 26.22
CA GLY A 56 9.76 -3.41 24.99
C GLY A 56 10.23 -2.59 23.81
N LEU A 57 10.79 -3.29 22.83
CA LEU A 57 11.27 -2.76 21.57
C LEU A 57 10.81 -3.66 20.42
N ILE A 58 10.02 -3.09 19.51
CA ILE A 58 9.59 -3.74 18.26
C ILE A 58 10.39 -3.12 17.11
N THR A 59 11.24 -3.93 16.50
CA THR A 59 11.96 -3.58 15.26
C THR A 59 11.47 -4.36 14.04
N LYS A 60 10.53 -5.30 14.26
CA LYS A 60 9.92 -6.09 13.21
C LYS A 60 9.23 -5.21 12.17
N GLU A 61 9.50 -5.48 10.90
CA GLU A 61 8.86 -4.79 9.78
C GLU A 61 7.43 -5.30 9.56
N PHE A 62 6.50 -4.38 9.31
CA PHE A 62 5.11 -4.72 9.01
C PHE A 62 4.93 -4.95 7.50
N THR A 63 5.46 -6.07 6.99
CA THR A 63 5.35 -6.44 5.57
C THR A 63 3.99 -7.07 5.28
N GLY A 64 3.15 -6.42 4.48
CA GLY A 64 1.83 -6.93 4.07
C GLY A 64 1.83 -8.08 3.04
N GLY A 65 2.87 -8.92 3.03
CA GLY A 65 3.00 -10.02 2.08
C GLY A 65 3.53 -11.27 2.77
N SER A 66 2.80 -12.39 2.59
CA SER A 66 3.13 -13.83 2.64
C SER A 66 4.20 -14.43 3.57
N ASP A 67 5.03 -13.65 4.25
CA ASP A 67 5.86 -14.04 5.40
C ASP A 67 5.15 -13.70 6.70
N ASP A 68 3.82 -13.78 6.69
CA ASP A 68 3.03 -13.94 7.90
C ASP A 68 3.37 -15.35 8.43
N SER A 69 4.54 -15.45 9.05
CA SER A 69 4.73 -16.33 10.19
C SER A 69 3.72 -15.86 11.23
N ALA A 70 2.44 -16.19 10.97
CA ALA A 70 1.44 -16.42 11.97
C ALA A 70 2.13 -17.17 13.10
N LEU A 71 1.70 -16.92 14.32
CA LEU A 71 2.11 -17.57 15.56
C LEU A 71 2.05 -19.12 15.47
N VAL A 72 2.90 -19.72 14.65
CA VAL A 72 3.23 -21.13 14.65
C VAL A 72 4.20 -21.23 15.80
N LEU A 73 3.65 -21.33 17.01
CA LEU A 73 4.33 -21.97 18.11
C LEU A 73 4.74 -23.34 17.55
N ALA A 74 6.00 -23.46 17.12
CA ALA A 74 6.53 -24.74 16.66
C ALA A 74 6.25 -25.75 17.78
N PRO A 75 5.57 -26.87 17.49
CA PRO A 75 5.29 -27.88 18.49
C PRO A 75 6.60 -28.23 19.20
N ASN A 76 6.62 -28.06 20.50
CA ASN A 76 7.79 -28.31 21.32
C ASN A 76 8.31 -29.73 21.02
N SER A 77 9.60 -29.87 20.66
CA SER A 77 10.22 -31.15 20.28
C SER A 77 10.24 -32.21 21.40
N LEU A 78 9.68 -31.89 22.57
CA LEU A 78 9.50 -32.78 23.71
C LEU A 78 8.17 -33.55 23.67
N LEU A 79 7.30 -33.27 22.69
CA LEU A 79 6.08 -34.04 22.46
C LEU A 79 6.27 -34.93 21.22
N PRO A 80 6.09 -36.26 21.34
CA PRO A 80 6.30 -37.18 20.23
C PRO A 80 5.40 -36.83 19.02
N MET A 81 6.02 -36.56 17.87
CA MET A 81 5.38 -36.05 16.63
C MET A 81 4.40 -37.04 15.95
N SER A 82 4.20 -38.24 16.48
CA SER A 82 3.38 -39.27 15.83
C SER A 82 1.86 -39.13 16.07
N GLN A 83 1.37 -38.03 16.65
CA GLN A 83 -0.05 -37.91 17.04
C GLN A 83 -0.74 -36.61 16.61
N LEU A 84 -0.12 -35.80 15.74
CA LEU A 84 -0.70 -34.54 15.22
C LEU A 84 -1.61 -34.71 13.99
N GLU A 85 -1.96 -35.94 13.60
CA GLU A 85 -2.88 -36.20 12.47
C GLU A 85 -4.38 -36.20 12.86
N GLY A 86 -4.72 -35.86 14.10
CA GLY A 86 -6.09 -35.64 14.55
C GLY A 86 -6.35 -34.17 14.83
N ASN A 87 -7.55 -33.69 14.51
CA ASN A 87 -8.12 -32.40 14.93
C ASN A 87 -8.33 -32.31 16.47
N SER A 88 -7.33 -32.74 17.24
CA SER A 88 -7.34 -32.82 18.69
C SER A 88 -6.58 -31.60 19.21
N GLN A 89 -7.35 -30.58 19.60
CA GLN A 89 -6.83 -29.42 20.32
C GLN A 89 -6.10 -29.95 21.57
N SER A 90 -4.78 -30.06 21.49
CA SER A 90 -3.96 -30.62 22.57
C SER A 90 -3.58 -29.55 23.59
N LEU A 91 -3.72 -28.29 23.19
CA LEU A 91 -3.35 -27.11 23.95
C LEU A 91 -4.40 -26.00 23.77
N LEU A 92 -4.80 -25.38 24.86
CA LEU A 92 -5.55 -24.13 24.91
C LEU A 92 -4.66 -23.04 25.47
N LEU A 93 -4.67 -21.89 24.81
CA LEU A 93 -3.98 -20.68 25.24
C LEU A 93 -4.93 -19.80 26.06
N ASP A 94 -4.41 -19.21 27.12
CA ASP A 94 -5.02 -18.13 27.90
C ASP A 94 -3.92 -17.11 28.24
N VAL A 95 -3.59 -16.26 27.28
CA VAL A 95 -2.48 -15.30 27.39
C VAL A 95 -3.06 -13.91 27.61
N HIS A 96 -2.62 -13.24 28.67
CA HIS A 96 -2.90 -11.85 28.98
C HIS A 96 -1.61 -11.05 28.96
N ALA A 97 -1.45 -10.18 27.97
CA ALA A 97 -0.31 -9.28 27.87
C ALA A 97 -0.77 -7.85 28.17
N LYS A 98 -0.13 -7.20 29.15
CA LYS A 98 -0.32 -5.79 29.49
C LYS A 98 0.95 -5.03 29.20
N PHE A 99 0.85 -3.87 28.58
CA PHE A 99 2.00 -3.02 28.24
C PHE A 99 1.67 -1.56 28.55
N GLY A 100 1.19 -1.33 29.76
CA GLY A 100 0.75 0.00 30.22
C GLY A 100 1.90 1.01 30.31
N LYS A 101 3.14 0.55 30.55
CA LYS A 101 4.34 1.41 30.61
C LYS A 101 4.88 1.82 29.24
N GLY A 102 4.41 1.18 28.17
CA GLY A 102 4.79 1.48 26.81
C GLY A 102 5.76 0.47 26.20
N ILE A 103 5.56 0.16 24.92
CA ILE A 103 6.49 -0.56 24.06
C ILE A 103 6.91 0.39 22.95
N VAL A 104 8.22 0.54 22.74
CA VAL A 104 8.76 1.37 21.66
C VAL A 104 8.70 0.58 20.36
N VAL A 105 8.22 1.21 19.29
CA VAL A 105 8.25 0.67 17.93
C VAL A 105 9.21 1.52 17.11
N LYS A 106 10.11 0.86 16.39
CA LYS A 106 11.05 1.51 15.47
C LYS A 106 11.26 0.62 14.25
N ASN A 107 10.45 0.85 13.23
CA ASN A 107 10.58 0.19 11.93
C ASN A 107 10.35 1.18 10.79
N SER A 108 10.37 0.71 9.54
CA SER A 108 10.20 1.57 8.36
C SER A 108 8.85 2.29 8.30
N MET A 109 7.80 1.76 8.95
CA MET A 109 6.42 2.26 8.88
C MET A 109 6.04 3.13 10.09
N LEU A 110 6.50 2.77 11.29
CA LEU A 110 6.11 3.40 12.55
C LEU A 110 7.34 3.61 13.45
N GLU A 111 7.46 4.82 13.94
CA GLU A 111 8.42 5.22 14.98
C GLU A 111 7.64 5.86 16.13
N GLY A 112 7.53 5.19 17.27
CA GLY A 112 6.66 5.67 18.35
C GLY A 112 6.55 4.73 19.54
N ALA A 113 5.51 4.93 20.34
CA ALA A 113 5.24 4.12 21.52
C ALA A 113 3.80 3.58 21.53
N LEU A 114 3.65 2.32 21.94
CA LEU A 114 2.37 1.61 22.05
C LEU A 114 2.04 1.32 23.50
N THR A 115 0.78 1.48 23.90
CA THR A 115 0.29 1.14 25.24
C THR A 115 -1.02 0.38 25.15
N GLY A 116 -1.35 -0.40 26.19
CA GLY A 116 -2.62 -1.11 26.24
C GLY A 116 -2.49 -2.55 26.72
N PHE A 117 -3.37 -3.40 26.21
CA PHE A 117 -3.40 -4.81 26.55
C PHE A 117 -3.92 -5.66 25.39
N LEU A 118 -3.49 -6.91 25.35
CA LEU A 118 -3.92 -7.92 24.38
C LEU A 118 -4.11 -9.25 25.10
N ASN A 119 -5.27 -9.87 24.88
CA ASN A 119 -5.57 -11.21 25.35
C ASN A 119 -5.67 -12.15 24.16
N ILE A 120 -5.09 -13.34 24.29
CA ILE A 120 -5.07 -14.38 23.26
C ILE A 120 -5.63 -15.65 23.89
N ALA A 121 -6.75 -16.14 23.36
CA ALA A 121 -7.44 -17.31 23.89
C ALA A 121 -7.67 -18.37 22.81
N GLY A 122 -7.83 -19.63 23.22
CA GLY A 122 -8.23 -20.74 22.35
C GLY A 122 -7.07 -21.58 21.81
N SER A 123 -7.31 -22.33 20.74
CA SER A 123 -6.29 -23.22 20.15
C SER A 123 -5.17 -22.41 19.49
N PRO A 124 -3.88 -22.80 19.61
CA PRO A 124 -2.78 -22.19 18.84
C PRO A 124 -3.00 -22.15 17.33
N SER A 125 -3.78 -23.09 16.77
CA SER A 125 -4.12 -23.12 15.34
C SER A 125 -5.21 -22.13 14.95
N THR A 126 -6.05 -21.70 15.90
CA THR A 126 -7.15 -20.74 15.67
C THR A 126 -7.33 -19.84 16.90
N PRO A 127 -6.34 -18.99 17.23
CA PRO A 127 -6.42 -18.13 18.39
C PRO A 127 -7.45 -17.01 18.18
N VAL A 128 -8.01 -16.53 19.29
CA VAL A 128 -8.93 -15.40 19.35
C VAL A 128 -8.26 -14.26 20.09
N TYR A 129 -8.22 -13.09 19.46
CA TYR A 129 -7.56 -11.89 20.00
C TYR A 129 -8.60 -10.90 20.52
N THR A 130 -8.45 -10.42 21.74
CA THR A 130 -9.25 -9.32 22.30
C THR A 130 -8.37 -8.29 22.98
N GLY A 131 -8.74 -7.03 22.96
CA GLY A 131 -7.96 -5.98 23.61
C GLY A 131 -7.91 -4.67 22.84
N VAL A 132 -7.11 -3.75 23.36
CA VAL A 132 -6.96 -2.39 22.80
C VAL A 132 -5.49 -2.02 22.85
N ILE A 133 -4.98 -1.61 21.69
CA ILE A 133 -3.64 -1.04 21.52
C ILE A 133 -3.81 0.43 21.17
N ASN A 134 -3.18 1.29 21.96
CA ASN A 134 -3.15 2.73 21.72
C ASN A 134 -1.76 3.12 21.25
N VAL A 135 -1.70 3.96 20.22
CA VAL A 135 -0.47 4.58 19.75
C VAL A 135 -0.36 5.95 20.40
N GLN A 136 0.75 6.22 21.08
CA GLN A 136 0.92 7.48 21.79
C GLN A 136 1.00 8.66 20.82
N PRO A 137 0.36 9.81 21.14
CA PRO A 137 0.50 11.04 20.36
C PRO A 137 1.96 11.45 20.17
N GLY A 138 2.29 12.01 19.01
CA GLY A 138 3.67 12.35 18.63
C GLY A 138 4.46 11.20 17.99
N SER A 139 3.91 9.98 17.99
CA SER A 139 4.41 8.86 17.18
C SER A 139 4.34 9.20 15.69
N LYS A 140 5.29 8.71 14.89
CA LYS A 140 5.42 9.05 13.47
C LYS A 140 5.14 7.84 12.60
N ILE A 141 4.19 7.97 11.68
CA ILE A 141 3.95 7.00 10.61
C ILE A 141 4.62 7.50 9.34
N ASN A 142 5.41 6.65 8.70
CA ASN A 142 5.96 6.92 7.39
C ASN A 142 4.99 6.43 6.32
N PHE A 143 4.48 7.35 5.51
CA PHE A 143 3.73 7.04 4.30
C PHE A 143 4.54 7.50 3.09
N LYS A 144 5.12 6.54 2.36
CA LYS A 144 6.16 6.78 1.35
C LYS A 144 7.33 7.56 1.99
N ASP A 145 7.58 8.78 1.53
CA ASP A 145 8.66 9.65 2.01
C ASP A 145 8.15 10.78 2.92
N LYS A 146 6.90 10.68 3.39
CA LYS A 146 6.26 11.68 4.24
C LYS A 146 6.02 11.12 5.63
N LYS A 147 6.43 11.88 6.65
CA LYS A 147 6.20 11.54 8.05
C LYS A 147 4.91 12.21 8.52
N PHE A 148 3.95 11.40 8.95
CA PHE A 148 2.72 11.84 9.59
C PHE A 148 2.85 11.66 11.10
N GLU A 149 2.58 12.71 11.84
CA GLU A 149 2.52 12.68 13.29
C GLU A 149 1.14 12.22 13.72
N ILE A 150 1.07 11.15 14.50
CA ILE A 150 -0.17 10.61 15.04
C ILE A 150 -0.66 11.54 16.15
N GLN A 151 -1.91 11.97 16.02
CA GLN A 151 -2.63 12.73 17.04
C GLN A 151 -3.41 11.78 17.95
N ASN A 152 -4.06 10.76 17.38
CA ASN A 152 -4.72 9.69 18.11
C ASN A 152 -4.64 8.39 17.30
N GLY A 153 -4.32 7.26 17.93
CA GLY A 153 -4.28 5.97 17.27
C GLY A 153 -4.76 4.86 18.17
N VAL A 154 -5.78 4.13 17.73
CA VAL A 154 -6.38 3.03 18.49
C VAL A 154 -6.61 1.84 17.55
N VAL A 155 -6.19 0.67 18.00
CA VAL A 155 -6.46 -0.62 17.34
C VAL A 155 -7.21 -1.50 18.34
N LYS A 156 -8.43 -1.90 17.98
CA LYS A 156 -9.32 -2.67 18.83
C LYS A 156 -9.51 -4.08 18.29
N PHE A 157 -9.24 -5.06 19.12
CA PHE A 157 -9.43 -6.48 18.81
C PHE A 157 -10.76 -6.93 19.42
N ASN A 158 -11.69 -7.36 18.56
CA ASN A 158 -13.08 -7.62 18.94
C ASN A 158 -13.38 -9.10 19.25
N GLY A 159 -12.38 -9.98 19.27
CA GLY A 159 -12.60 -11.41 19.56
C GLY A 159 -13.26 -12.19 18.42
N ILE A 160 -13.21 -11.67 17.20
CA ILE A 160 -13.61 -12.42 16.02
C ILE A 160 -12.52 -13.44 15.63
N LYS A 161 -12.94 -14.61 15.14
CA LYS A 161 -12.04 -15.71 14.78
C LYS A 161 -11.04 -15.35 13.67
N GLU A 162 -11.38 -14.34 12.86
CA GLU A 162 -10.52 -13.79 11.83
C GLU A 162 -9.75 -12.58 12.36
N MET A 163 -8.44 -12.54 12.15
CA MET A 163 -7.59 -11.40 12.52
C MET A 163 -7.94 -10.17 11.67
N ASN A 164 -8.89 -9.36 12.14
CA ASN A 164 -9.37 -8.15 11.47
C ASN A 164 -9.80 -7.09 12.50
N PRO A 165 -8.84 -6.48 13.23
CA PRO A 165 -9.15 -5.49 14.25
C PRO A 165 -9.73 -4.21 13.63
N ASP A 166 -10.52 -3.48 14.43
CA ASP A 166 -10.93 -2.12 14.06
C ASP A 166 -9.79 -1.15 14.33
N VAL A 167 -9.49 -0.32 13.34
CA VAL A 167 -8.44 0.69 13.38
C VAL A 167 -9.10 2.07 13.37
N SER A 168 -8.65 2.97 14.24
CA SER A 168 -9.00 4.38 14.21
C SER A 168 -7.74 5.20 14.45
N VAL A 169 -7.29 5.93 13.44
CA VAL A 169 -6.08 6.73 13.49
C VAL A 169 -6.34 8.11 12.90
N SER A 170 -5.93 9.16 13.61
CA SER A 170 -5.80 10.50 13.09
C SER A 170 -4.34 10.93 13.13
N ALA A 171 -3.86 11.49 12.03
CA ALA A 171 -2.49 11.95 11.89
C ALA A 171 -2.41 13.20 11.03
N ASN A 172 -1.40 14.03 11.25
CA ASN A 172 -1.18 15.25 10.48
C ASN A 172 0.26 15.32 9.94
N ALA A 173 0.42 16.00 8.81
CA ALA A 173 1.72 16.26 8.23
C ALA A 173 1.73 17.61 7.51
N ARG A 174 2.87 18.30 7.53
CA ARG A 174 3.12 19.43 6.64
C ARG A 174 3.69 18.90 5.33
N VAL A 175 2.95 19.09 4.23
CA VAL A 175 3.37 18.66 2.89
C VAL A 175 3.44 19.88 1.99
N THR A 176 4.67 20.30 1.67
CA THR A 176 4.93 21.55 0.95
C THR A 176 4.31 22.72 1.74
N ASP A 177 3.28 23.37 1.20
CA ASP A 177 2.61 24.52 1.81
C ASP A 177 1.26 24.18 2.48
N TYR A 178 0.93 22.88 2.57
CA TYR A 178 -0.36 22.40 3.09
C TYR A 178 -0.20 21.65 4.40
N ASP A 179 -1.07 21.94 5.37
CA ASP A 179 -1.28 21.08 6.54
C ASP A 179 -2.30 20.01 6.17
N VAL A 180 -1.85 18.76 6.04
CA VAL A 180 -2.68 17.62 5.67
C VAL A 180 -3.06 16.84 6.92
N ASN A 181 -4.36 16.64 7.13
CA ASN A 181 -4.89 15.75 8.16
C ASN A 181 -5.44 14.48 7.51
N LEU A 182 -4.95 13.33 7.96
CA LEU A 182 -5.36 12.01 7.55
C LEU A 182 -6.18 11.37 8.67
N THR A 183 -7.35 10.83 8.32
CA THR A 183 -8.16 10.02 9.22
C THR A 183 -8.35 8.64 8.60
N VAL A 184 -8.06 7.59 9.36
CA VAL A 184 -8.21 6.20 8.95
C VAL A 184 -9.14 5.51 9.93
N ASN A 185 -10.24 4.93 9.46
CA ASN A 185 -11.21 4.24 10.31
C ASN A 185 -11.70 2.92 9.70
N GLY A 186 -12.10 1.99 10.55
CA GLY A 186 -12.79 0.76 10.17
C GLY A 186 -11.93 -0.51 10.31
N PRO A 187 -12.43 -1.66 9.86
CA PRO A 187 -11.71 -2.93 9.98
C PRO A 187 -10.42 -2.90 9.16
N ALA A 188 -9.34 -3.50 9.67
CA ALA A 188 -8.03 -3.55 9.02
C ALA A 188 -8.06 -4.04 7.55
N LYS A 189 -9.00 -4.93 7.21
CA LYS A 189 -9.19 -5.43 5.84
C LYS A 189 -9.98 -4.48 4.91
N LYS A 190 -10.69 -3.50 5.47
CA LYS A 190 -11.53 -2.54 4.75
C LYS A 190 -11.47 -1.17 5.43
N LEU A 191 -10.32 -0.54 5.33
CA LEU A 191 -10.07 0.79 5.89
C LEU A 191 -10.74 1.88 5.04
N ASP A 192 -11.46 2.78 5.70
CA ASP A 192 -11.92 4.06 5.16
C ASP A 192 -10.87 5.12 5.47
N ILE A 193 -10.26 5.69 4.44
CA ILE A 193 -9.20 6.67 4.55
C ILE A 193 -9.72 7.99 4.01
N LYS A 194 -9.70 9.03 4.85
CA LYS A 194 -10.12 10.39 4.50
C LYS A 194 -8.99 11.37 4.70
N ALA A 195 -8.86 12.30 3.77
CA ALA A 195 -7.84 13.35 3.85
C ALA A 195 -8.47 14.74 3.75
N THR A 196 -7.96 15.66 4.56
CA THR A 196 -8.32 17.08 4.52
C THR A 196 -7.06 17.92 4.55
N SER A 197 -7.13 19.16 4.07
CA SER A 197 -5.96 20.05 4.06
C SER A 197 -6.32 21.49 4.40
N SER A 198 -5.32 22.24 4.86
CA SER A 198 -5.37 23.68 5.02
C SER A 198 -4.15 24.31 4.32
N PRO A 199 -4.33 25.18 3.30
CA PRO A 199 -5.59 25.58 2.65
C PRO A 199 -6.41 24.42 2.07
N ALA A 200 -7.73 24.60 1.93
CA ALA A 200 -8.65 23.53 1.54
C ALA A 200 -8.44 23.06 0.08
N LEU A 201 -8.09 21.78 -0.09
CA LEU A 201 -8.03 21.09 -1.38
C LEU A 201 -9.13 20.03 -1.50
N SER A 202 -9.39 19.61 -2.74
CA SER A 202 -10.18 18.40 -2.99
C SER A 202 -9.42 17.16 -2.47
N GLU A 203 -10.16 16.14 -2.02
CA GLU A 203 -9.55 14.92 -1.51
C GLU A 203 -8.64 14.22 -2.55
N ASN A 204 -9.05 14.23 -3.83
CA ASN A 204 -8.25 13.72 -4.94
C ASN A 204 -6.93 14.49 -5.13
N ASP A 205 -6.95 15.81 -4.94
CA ASP A 205 -5.74 16.63 -5.00
C ASP A 205 -4.80 16.39 -3.82
N ILE A 206 -5.36 16.11 -2.64
CA ILE A 206 -4.54 15.73 -1.47
C ILE A 206 -3.87 14.39 -1.74
N PHE A 207 -4.59 13.38 -2.23
CA PHE A 207 -3.98 12.11 -2.58
C PHE A 207 -2.95 12.23 -3.72
N SER A 208 -3.17 13.14 -4.68
CA SER A 208 -2.20 13.47 -5.72
C SER A 208 -0.95 14.15 -5.14
N LEU A 209 -1.11 15.08 -4.21
CA LEU A 209 -0.03 15.73 -3.48
C LEU A 209 0.80 14.70 -2.68
N LEU A 210 0.13 13.77 -2.00
CA LEU A 210 0.79 12.69 -1.26
C LEU A 210 1.46 11.66 -2.17
N ALA A 211 0.92 11.44 -3.37
CA ALA A 211 1.42 10.43 -4.28
C ALA A 211 2.53 10.91 -5.21
N LEU A 212 2.42 12.15 -5.70
CA LEU A 212 3.21 12.75 -6.77
C LEU A 212 3.95 14.03 -6.34
N GLY A 213 3.55 14.65 -5.21
CA GLY A 213 4.18 15.85 -4.68
C GLY A 213 3.59 17.18 -5.15
N TYR A 214 2.49 17.20 -5.92
CA TYR A 214 1.83 18.41 -6.43
C TYR A 214 0.30 18.24 -6.55
N THR A 215 -0.44 19.36 -6.66
CA THR A 215 -1.91 19.37 -6.83
C THR A 215 -2.32 19.66 -8.28
N SER A 216 -3.50 19.20 -8.71
CA SER A 216 -3.99 19.45 -10.08
C SER A 216 -4.20 20.96 -10.32
N SER A 217 -4.63 21.70 -9.29
CA SER A 217 -4.82 23.16 -9.36
C SER A 217 -3.51 23.94 -9.55
N SER A 218 -2.39 23.47 -8.98
CA SER A 218 -1.07 24.05 -9.26
C SER A 218 -0.58 23.77 -10.68
N THR A 219 -1.15 22.74 -11.35
CA THR A 219 -0.93 22.49 -12.79
C THR A 219 -1.68 23.54 -13.61
N ASP A 220 -2.91 23.90 -13.25
CA ASP A 220 -3.68 24.93 -13.98
C ASP A 220 -3.15 26.35 -13.75
N GLN A 221 -2.67 26.69 -12.54
CA GLN A 221 -2.15 28.03 -12.24
C GLN A 221 -0.74 28.28 -12.75
N SER A 222 0.17 27.29 -12.71
CA SER A 222 1.51 27.44 -13.32
C SER A 222 1.45 27.44 -14.84
N VAL A 223 0.41 26.84 -15.44
CA VAL A 223 0.13 26.93 -16.87
C VAL A 223 -0.59 28.24 -17.23
N SER A 224 -1.44 28.80 -16.35
CA SER A 224 -2.21 30.01 -16.65
C SER A 224 -1.53 31.35 -16.32
N GLN A 225 -0.61 31.40 -15.35
CA GLN A 225 -0.06 32.69 -14.88
C GLN A 225 1.12 33.23 -15.71
N ASN A 226 1.52 32.55 -16.79
CA ASN A 226 2.51 33.05 -17.75
C ASN A 226 1.97 33.13 -19.20
N LEU A 227 0.65 33.35 -19.39
CA LEU A 227 0.05 33.62 -20.71
C LEU A 227 0.24 35.07 -21.21
N SER A 228 1.36 35.72 -20.87
CA SER A 228 1.66 37.06 -21.40
C SER A 228 3.14 37.24 -21.75
N SER A 229 3.68 36.35 -22.59
CA SER A 229 4.81 36.70 -23.48
C SER A 229 5.07 35.56 -24.47
N ASP A 230 4.91 35.88 -25.76
CA ASP A 230 4.99 35.05 -26.97
C ASP A 230 6.39 34.43 -27.25
N THR A 231 7.25 34.27 -26.24
CA THR A 231 8.67 33.90 -26.49
C THR A 231 9.33 32.98 -25.46
N GLN A 232 8.65 32.55 -24.38
CA GLN A 232 9.25 31.65 -23.36
C GLN A 232 8.54 30.29 -23.18
N GLN A 233 7.47 30.00 -23.93
CA GLN A 233 6.73 28.72 -23.86
C GLN A 233 7.46 27.50 -24.45
N LYS A 234 8.59 27.69 -25.15
CA LYS A 234 9.35 26.59 -25.75
C LYS A 234 10.22 25.80 -24.76
N GLN A 235 10.40 26.27 -23.53
CA GLN A 235 11.36 25.69 -22.59
C GLN A 235 10.73 24.99 -21.36
N THR A 236 9.49 25.32 -20.99
CA THR A 236 8.88 24.88 -19.72
C THR A 236 8.22 23.50 -19.77
N GLY A 237 7.78 23.02 -20.94
CA GLY A 237 7.27 21.65 -21.11
C GLY A 237 8.36 20.57 -21.07
N LEU A 238 9.63 20.95 -21.25
CA LEU A 238 10.78 20.06 -21.26
C LEU A 238 11.34 19.80 -19.86
N GLU A 239 11.27 20.77 -18.95
CA GLU A 239 11.75 20.62 -17.56
C GLU A 239 10.87 19.65 -16.73
N PHE A 240 9.57 19.61 -17.02
CA PHE A 240 8.60 18.65 -16.45
C PHE A 240 8.94 17.18 -16.81
N LEU A 241 9.50 16.93 -17.99
CA LEU A 241 9.87 15.59 -18.44
C LEU A 241 11.14 15.07 -17.75
N SER A 242 12.09 15.96 -17.43
CA SER A 242 13.32 15.58 -16.71
C SER A 242 13.08 15.13 -15.27
N VAL A 243 12.07 15.67 -14.58
CA VAL A 243 11.73 15.29 -13.19
C VAL A 243 10.89 14.00 -13.14
N LEU A 244 10.07 13.74 -14.15
CA LEU A 244 9.24 12.53 -14.26
C LEU A 244 9.96 11.33 -14.90
N GLY A 245 11.01 11.58 -15.68
CA GLY A 245 11.85 10.52 -16.27
C GLY A 245 12.56 9.63 -15.23
N ASN A 246 12.69 10.10 -13.99
CA ASN A 246 13.43 9.40 -12.93
C ASN A 246 12.56 8.67 -11.88
N GLN A 247 11.23 8.70 -11.95
CA GLN A 247 10.38 7.93 -11.01
C GLN A 247 10.17 6.49 -11.50
N SER A 248 11.25 5.72 -11.46
CA SER A 248 11.30 4.35 -11.98
C SER A 248 10.46 3.33 -11.19
N ASP A 249 10.14 3.58 -9.92
CA ASP A 249 9.58 2.54 -9.04
C ASP A 249 8.09 2.27 -9.22
N PHE A 250 7.29 3.30 -9.54
CA PHE A 250 5.87 3.14 -9.89
C PHE A 250 5.72 2.40 -11.22
N THR A 251 6.48 2.83 -12.23
CA THR A 251 6.49 2.20 -13.57
C THR A 251 6.99 0.76 -13.50
N LYS A 252 8.05 0.48 -12.72
CA LYS A 252 8.55 -0.88 -12.48
C LYS A 252 7.50 -1.78 -11.82
N LYS A 253 6.71 -1.27 -10.85
CA LYS A 253 5.65 -2.05 -10.18
C LYS A 253 4.47 -2.37 -11.10
N ILE A 254 4.07 -1.43 -11.95
CA ILE A 254 3.04 -1.68 -12.97
C ILE A 254 3.54 -2.67 -14.03
N GLN A 255 4.80 -2.54 -14.44
CA GLN A 255 5.43 -3.45 -15.38
C GLN A 255 5.55 -4.86 -14.81
N SER A 256 5.96 -5.03 -13.55
CA SER A 256 6.14 -6.35 -12.94
C SER A 256 4.84 -7.07 -12.63
N ARG A 257 3.75 -6.34 -12.32
CA ARG A 257 2.43 -6.96 -12.00
C ARG A 257 1.53 -7.14 -13.22
N LEU A 258 1.51 -6.20 -14.15
CA LEU A 258 0.54 -6.17 -15.26
C LEU A 258 1.19 -6.35 -16.65
N GLY A 259 2.53 -6.32 -16.72
CA GLY A 259 3.27 -6.32 -17.98
C GLY A 259 3.05 -5.02 -18.79
N LEU A 260 2.55 -3.97 -18.14
CA LEU A 260 2.25 -2.68 -18.75
C LEU A 260 3.42 -1.72 -18.54
N ASN A 261 3.79 -1.00 -19.59
CA ASN A 261 4.82 0.03 -19.55
C ASN A 261 4.16 1.40 -19.71
N VAL A 262 4.32 2.25 -18.70
CA VAL A 262 3.76 3.61 -18.65
C VAL A 262 4.88 4.62 -18.84
N GLN A 263 4.72 5.52 -19.81
CA GLN A 263 5.69 6.54 -20.16
C GLN A 263 5.01 7.89 -20.32
N LEU A 264 5.77 8.96 -20.08
CA LEU A 264 5.37 10.34 -20.35
C LEU A 264 6.21 10.86 -21.52
N ALA A 265 5.56 11.43 -22.52
CA ALA A 265 6.22 11.99 -23.69
C ALA A 265 5.64 13.38 -24.02
N PRO A 266 6.42 14.28 -24.62
CA PRO A 266 5.86 15.50 -25.19
C PRO A 266 5.08 15.17 -26.47
N SER A 267 4.01 15.90 -26.71
CA SER A 267 3.34 15.99 -28.01
C SER A 267 3.07 17.44 -28.37
N VAL A 268 2.98 17.74 -29.66
CA VAL A 268 2.69 19.10 -30.12
C VAL A 268 1.19 19.20 -30.38
N ASP A 269 0.52 20.16 -29.72
CA ASP A 269 -0.83 20.55 -30.09
C ASP A 269 -0.78 21.33 -31.40
N SER A 270 -1.40 20.80 -32.45
CA SER A 270 -1.42 21.37 -33.79
C SER A 270 -2.15 22.71 -33.89
N THR A 271 -2.99 23.07 -32.91
CA THR A 271 -3.78 24.32 -32.93
C THR A 271 -2.98 25.50 -32.38
N ARG A 272 -2.19 25.27 -31.32
CA ARG A 272 -1.44 26.30 -30.60
C ARG A 272 0.08 26.19 -30.79
N ASN A 273 0.54 25.13 -31.46
CA ASN A 273 1.96 24.82 -31.65
C ASN A 273 2.75 24.78 -30.33
N ILE A 274 2.10 24.31 -29.27
CA ILE A 274 2.67 24.18 -27.92
C ILE A 274 2.94 22.72 -27.58
N ALA A 275 3.99 22.47 -26.81
CA ALA A 275 4.31 21.14 -26.29
C ALA A 275 3.40 20.82 -25.09
N VAL A 276 2.55 19.80 -25.23
CA VAL A 276 1.69 19.28 -24.17
C VAL A 276 2.17 17.89 -23.73
N PRO A 277 2.25 17.60 -22.42
CA PRO A 277 2.56 16.27 -21.93
C PRO A 277 1.46 15.27 -22.31
N LYS A 278 1.87 14.09 -22.83
CA LYS A 278 0.99 12.94 -23.03
C LYS A 278 1.44 11.74 -22.21
N VAL A 279 0.48 11.00 -21.65
CA VAL A 279 0.69 9.69 -21.02
C VAL A 279 0.56 8.63 -22.10
N ILE A 280 1.51 7.70 -22.15
CA ILE A 280 1.51 6.52 -23.02
C ILE A 280 1.49 5.27 -22.15
N VAL A 281 0.47 4.44 -22.30
CA VAL A 281 0.39 3.11 -21.68
C VAL A 281 0.57 2.09 -22.79
N SER A 282 1.58 1.23 -22.69
CA SER A 282 1.92 0.24 -23.71
C SER A 282 2.05 -1.17 -23.13
N LYS A 283 1.74 -2.18 -23.95
CA LYS A 283 1.88 -3.60 -23.62
C LYS A 283 2.52 -4.33 -24.78
N LYS A 284 3.52 -5.18 -24.48
CA LYS A 284 4.03 -6.16 -25.44
C LYS A 284 3.17 -7.41 -25.37
N LEU A 285 2.50 -7.73 -26.45
CA LEU A 285 1.70 -8.94 -26.63
C LEU A 285 2.55 -9.96 -27.38
N GLY A 286 3.31 -10.78 -26.64
CA GLY A 286 4.28 -11.71 -27.23
C GLY A 286 5.54 -11.01 -27.76
N LYS A 287 6.20 -11.63 -28.74
CA LYS A 287 7.49 -11.15 -29.28
C LYS A 287 7.36 -10.15 -30.44
N LYS A 288 6.19 -10.07 -31.07
CA LYS A 288 5.99 -9.39 -32.35
C LYS A 288 4.93 -8.29 -32.33
N LEU A 289 4.13 -8.18 -31.28
CA LEU A 289 3.01 -7.25 -31.23
C LEU A 289 3.14 -6.30 -30.05
N ASN A 290 3.08 -5.00 -30.33
CA ASN A 290 3.06 -3.94 -29.33
C ASN A 290 1.76 -3.15 -29.47
N THR A 291 1.07 -2.93 -28.37
CA THR A 291 -0.14 -2.10 -28.32
C THR A 291 0.11 -0.93 -27.39
N SER A 292 -0.31 0.26 -27.77
CA SER A 292 -0.24 1.44 -26.90
C SER A 292 -1.49 2.30 -26.99
N TYR A 293 -1.88 2.86 -25.85
CA TYR A 293 -2.88 3.91 -25.73
C TYR A 293 -2.18 5.16 -25.21
N SER A 294 -2.47 6.32 -25.78
CA SER A 294 -1.95 7.58 -25.28
C SER A 294 -2.98 8.69 -25.25
N ARG A 295 -2.83 9.59 -24.27
CA ARG A 295 -3.72 10.72 -24.03
C ARG A 295 -2.93 11.94 -23.62
N SER A 296 -3.25 13.08 -24.21
CA SER A 296 -2.69 14.39 -23.81
C SER A 296 -3.33 14.83 -22.48
N LEU A 297 -2.50 15.23 -21.51
CA LEU A 297 -2.94 15.61 -20.15
C LEU A 297 -3.41 17.06 -20.05
N THR A 298 -2.87 17.93 -20.90
CA THR A 298 -3.19 19.35 -20.96
C THR A 298 -3.33 19.79 -22.42
N GLY A 299 -3.89 20.98 -22.64
CA GLY A 299 -4.25 21.48 -23.96
C GLY A 299 -5.77 21.42 -24.20
N ASP A 300 -6.26 22.32 -25.05
CA ASP A 300 -7.70 22.46 -25.31
C ASP A 300 -8.27 21.24 -26.04
N ARG A 301 -7.43 20.48 -26.75
CA ARG A 301 -7.84 19.27 -27.47
C ARG A 301 -7.22 18.05 -26.81
N GLN A 302 -8.04 17.29 -26.09
CA GLN A 302 -7.63 16.01 -25.51
C GLN A 302 -7.56 14.95 -26.62
N ASN A 303 -6.40 14.86 -27.26
CA ASN A 303 -6.16 13.85 -28.29
C ASN A 303 -5.95 12.47 -27.64
N ASN A 304 -6.79 11.53 -28.02
CA ASN A 304 -6.65 10.11 -27.68
C ASN A 304 -6.07 9.38 -28.90
N GLU A 305 -5.03 8.59 -28.69
CA GLU A 305 -4.35 7.86 -29.76
C GLU A 305 -4.13 6.41 -29.35
N VAL A 306 -4.63 5.49 -30.17
CA VAL A 306 -4.39 4.05 -30.06
C VAL A 306 -3.42 3.65 -31.17
N LYS A 307 -2.33 2.96 -30.81
CA LYS A 307 -1.41 2.36 -31.78
C LYS A 307 -1.29 0.87 -31.58
N LEU A 308 -1.17 0.18 -32.70
CA LEU A 308 -0.99 -1.25 -32.76
C LEU A 308 0.15 -1.51 -33.75
N GLN A 309 1.31 -1.89 -33.24
CA GLN A 309 2.50 -2.14 -34.04
C GLN A 309 2.76 -3.64 -34.11
N TRP A 310 2.85 -4.17 -35.32
CA TRP A 310 3.16 -5.56 -35.60
C TRP A 310 4.50 -5.68 -36.34
N MET A 311 5.47 -6.32 -35.68
CA MET A 311 6.80 -6.63 -36.22
C MET A 311 6.76 -7.96 -36.98
N PHE A 312 6.85 -7.91 -38.31
CA PHE A 312 6.94 -9.10 -39.15
C PHE A 312 8.32 -9.77 -38.99
N THR A 313 9.35 -8.93 -39.07
CA THR A 313 10.78 -9.22 -38.89
C THR A 313 11.38 -8.17 -37.95
N PRO A 314 12.62 -8.34 -37.44
CA PRO A 314 13.29 -7.30 -36.66
C PRO A 314 13.43 -5.95 -37.39
N ASN A 315 13.32 -5.94 -38.73
CA ASN A 315 13.58 -4.78 -39.58
C ASN A 315 12.33 -4.26 -40.30
N SER A 316 11.18 -4.92 -40.14
CA SER A 316 9.93 -4.57 -40.83
C SER A 316 8.76 -4.61 -39.86
N SER A 317 7.98 -3.54 -39.81
CA SER A 317 6.75 -3.48 -39.01
C SER A 317 5.60 -2.78 -39.73
N ALA A 318 4.37 -3.20 -39.43
CA ALA A 318 3.15 -2.46 -39.76
C ALA A 318 2.65 -1.75 -38.51
N ILE A 319 2.18 -0.52 -38.67
CA ILE A 319 1.64 0.29 -37.59
C ILE A 319 0.22 0.69 -37.98
N LEU A 320 -0.74 0.31 -37.14
CA LEU A 320 -2.10 0.82 -37.19
C LEU A 320 -2.21 1.90 -36.14
N ASN A 321 -2.62 3.10 -36.54
CA ASN A 321 -2.91 4.19 -35.63
C ASN A 321 -4.36 4.62 -35.78
N TYR A 322 -5.00 4.90 -34.65
CA TYR A 322 -6.32 5.50 -34.59
C TYR A 322 -6.26 6.66 -33.62
N GLN A 323 -6.57 7.85 -34.10
CA GLN A 323 -6.60 9.06 -33.31
C GLN A 323 -8.02 9.61 -33.29
N SER A 324 -8.59 9.81 -32.11
CA SER A 324 -9.85 10.53 -31.94
C SER A 324 -9.61 11.89 -31.32
N GLN A 325 -10.34 12.89 -31.84
CA GLN A 325 -10.32 14.25 -31.33
C GLN A 325 -11.75 14.66 -30.96
N PRO A 326 -11.98 15.16 -29.73
CA PRO A 326 -13.27 15.74 -29.37
C PRO A 326 -13.50 17.03 -30.18
N ASN A 327 -14.71 17.17 -30.71
CA ASN A 327 -15.08 18.30 -31.55
C ASN A 327 -15.59 19.43 -30.64
N LEU A 328 -14.77 20.47 -30.42
CA LEU A 328 -15.20 21.67 -29.71
C LEU A 328 -15.85 22.64 -30.71
N GLN A 329 -17.15 22.46 -30.96
CA GLN A 329 -17.96 23.51 -31.57
C GLN A 329 -18.36 24.50 -30.47
N GLN A 330 -17.80 25.71 -30.54
CA GLN A 330 -18.28 26.83 -29.77
C GLN A 330 -19.42 27.46 -30.56
N ASP A 331 -20.67 27.06 -30.29
CA ASP A 331 -21.84 27.70 -30.88
C ASP A 331 -22.79 28.22 -29.80
N ASN A 332 -23.07 29.52 -29.88
CA ASN A 332 -23.96 30.27 -29.00
C ASN A 332 -25.40 30.15 -29.55
N SER A 333 -26.02 28.97 -29.48
CA SER A 333 -27.49 28.85 -29.59
C SER A 333 -28.01 27.43 -29.26
N ILE A 334 -29.32 27.38 -29.03
CA ILE A 334 -30.06 26.38 -28.25
C ILE A 334 -30.40 25.10 -29.08
N ILE A 335 -30.13 23.92 -28.48
CA ILE A 335 -30.57 22.53 -28.78
C ILE A 335 -30.03 21.84 -30.06
N GLN A 336 -29.02 20.96 -29.90
CA GLN A 336 -29.08 19.49 -30.03
C GLN A 336 -27.68 18.91 -29.73
N ASN A 337 -27.55 18.12 -28.66
CA ASN A 337 -26.33 17.37 -28.37
C ASN A 337 -26.17 16.25 -29.40
N GLN A 338 -25.21 16.40 -30.30
CA GLN A 338 -24.67 15.30 -31.08
C GLN A 338 -23.15 15.30 -30.89
N ASP A 339 -22.67 14.45 -29.98
CA ASP A 339 -21.26 14.16 -29.74
C ASP A 339 -20.67 13.47 -30.97
N ASN A 340 -20.34 14.24 -32.00
CA ASN A 340 -19.64 13.72 -33.17
C ASN A 340 -18.13 13.76 -32.91
N GLU A 341 -17.59 12.66 -32.37
CA GLU A 341 -16.15 12.39 -32.36
C GLU A 341 -15.65 12.20 -33.79
N ILE A 342 -14.64 12.97 -34.21
CA ILE A 342 -13.97 12.73 -35.49
C ILE A 342 -12.77 11.82 -35.21
N GLY A 343 -12.87 10.59 -35.69
CA GLY A 343 -11.79 9.61 -35.67
C GLY A 343 -11.04 9.59 -37.00
N VAL A 344 -9.72 9.69 -36.95
CA VAL A 344 -8.83 9.50 -38.10
C VAL A 344 -8.02 8.23 -37.86
N GLY A 345 -8.19 7.25 -38.76
CA GLY A 345 -7.40 6.03 -38.78
C GLY A 345 -6.34 6.06 -39.88
N GLY A 346 -5.17 5.52 -39.61
CA GLY A 346 -4.08 5.37 -40.56
C GLY A 346 -3.42 4.00 -40.49
N VAL A 347 -2.69 3.67 -41.56
CA VAL A 347 -1.90 2.44 -41.68
C VAL A 347 -0.56 2.82 -42.27
N ASP A 348 0.50 2.60 -41.50
CA ASP A 348 1.87 2.89 -41.92
C ASP A 348 2.69 1.59 -41.99
N TYR A 349 3.63 1.55 -42.92
CA TYR A 349 4.65 0.49 -43.01
C TYR A 349 6.03 1.09 -42.75
N GLU A 350 6.76 0.52 -41.80
CA GLU A 350 8.08 0.97 -41.38
C GLU A 350 9.14 -0.10 -41.67
N PHE A 351 10.22 0.29 -42.36
CA PHE A 351 11.37 -0.55 -42.65
C PHE A 351 12.66 0.12 -42.18
N LYS A 352 13.45 -0.58 -41.36
CA LYS A 352 14.74 -0.10 -40.84
C LYS A 352 15.89 -0.89 -41.45
N LYS A 353 16.85 -0.20 -42.06
CA LYS A 353 18.11 -0.77 -42.56
C LYS A 353 19.28 -0.13 -41.83
N GLU A 354 20.06 -0.94 -41.12
CA GLU A 354 21.28 -0.49 -40.48
C GLU A 354 22.44 -0.60 -41.48
N PHE A 355 23.25 0.45 -41.58
CA PHE A 355 24.47 0.46 -42.37
C PHE A 355 25.64 0.37 -41.41
N GLU A 356 26.36 -0.74 -41.48
CA GLU A 356 27.71 -0.84 -40.89
C GLU A 356 28.67 -0.10 -41.82
N TRP A 357 29.46 0.81 -41.25
CA TRP A 357 30.47 1.62 -41.95
C TRP A 357 31.87 1.11 -41.63
#